data_AF-A0A1S8NJ49-F1
#
_entry.id   AF-A0A1S8NJ49-F1
#
_cell.length_a   1.000
_cell.length_b   1.000
_cell.length_c   1.000
_cell.angle_alpha   90.00
_cell.angle_beta   90.00
_cell.angle_gamma   90.00
#
_symmetry.space_group_name_H-M   'P 1'
#
loop_
_entity.id
_entity.type
_entity.pdbx_description
1 polymer ?
#
loop_
_entity_poly.entity_id
_entity_poly.type
_entity_poly.pdbx_seq_one_letter_code
_entity_poly.pdbx_strand_id
1 'polypeptide(L)'
;MIKKIFEEYKEIDLKIINSLKEDKDDTKLLDERGDVVKRIVSSNIDKSELAKIYEDMRLKELDDEIEEVLKEKMDLVKKDIKKLAIGKDAVKGYAATNRSGNFFGAKV
;
A
#
# COMPACT_ATOMS: atom_id res chain seq x y z
N MET A 1 19.03 -25.27 -1.29
CA MET A 1 19.36 -23.95 -0.71
C MET A 1 18.43 -22.88 -1.25
N ILE A 2 18.31 -22.72 -2.57
CA ILE A 2 17.42 -21.73 -3.20
C ILE A 2 15.92 -21.95 -2.94
N LYS A 3 15.43 -23.20 -2.95
CA LYS A 3 14.02 -23.51 -2.67
C LYS A 3 13.57 -23.00 -1.30
N LYS A 4 14.43 -23.09 -0.28
CA LYS A 4 14.15 -22.55 1.05
C LYS A 4 13.99 -21.03 1.05
N ILE A 5 14.74 -20.32 0.20
CA ILE A 5 14.64 -18.86 0.05
C ILE A 5 13.30 -18.49 -0.61
N PHE A 6 12.84 -19.28 -1.59
CA PHE A 6 11.51 -19.09 -2.18
C PHE A 6 10.36 -19.50 -1.26
N GLU A 7 10.56 -20.50 -0.39
CA GLU A 7 9.61 -20.83 0.68
C GLU A 7 9.50 -19.67 1.67
N GLU A 8 10.63 -19.08 2.07
CA GLU A 8 10.66 -17.89 2.92
C GLU A 8 9.95 -16.69 2.26
N TYR A 9 10.21 -16.46 0.97
CA TYR A 9 9.50 -15.44 0.18
C TYR A 9 7.98 -15.64 0.22
N LYS A 10 7.53 -16.87 -0.06
CA LYS A 10 6.11 -17.25 -0.04
C LYS A 10 5.47 -17.06 1.34
N GLU A 11 6.17 -17.43 2.41
CA GLU A 11 5.67 -17.24 3.77
C GLU A 11 5.51 -15.76 4.12
N ILE A 12 6.43 -14.91 3.67
CA ILE A 12 6.33 -13.46 3.87
C ILE A 12 5.14 -12.90 3.08
N ASP A 13 4.95 -13.32 1.83
CA ASP A 13 3.78 -12.90 1.03
C ASP A 13 2.46 -13.25 1.71
N LEU A 14 2.33 -14.47 2.23
CA LEU A 14 1.15 -14.89 2.98
C LEU A 14 0.94 -14.06 4.25
N LYS A 15 2.01 -13.71 4.96
CA LYS A 15 1.93 -12.81 6.13
C LYS A 15 1.48 -11.41 5.73
N ILE A 16 1.99 -10.87 4.63
CA ILE A 16 1.60 -9.56 4.10
C ILE A 16 0.11 -9.55 3.79
N ILE A 17 -0.39 -10.55 3.05
CA ILE A 17 -1.80 -10.68 2.69
C ILE A 17 -2.68 -10.71 3.95
N ASN A 18 -2.31 -11.51 4.96
CA ASN A 18 -3.06 -11.59 6.21
C ASN A 18 -3.03 -10.26 6.97
N SER A 19 -1.88 -9.61 7.05
CA SER A 19 -1.73 -8.29 7.69
C SER A 19 -2.59 -7.24 7.01
N LEU A 20 -2.59 -7.21 5.68
CA LEU A 20 -3.41 -6.29 4.90
C LEU A 20 -4.91 -6.53 5.11
N LYS A 21 -5.35 -7.79 5.18
CA LYS A 21 -6.74 -8.16 5.49
C LYS A 21 -7.18 -7.75 6.90
N GLU A 22 -6.25 -7.70 7.86
CA GLU A 22 -6.48 -7.19 9.22
C GLU A 22 -6.35 -5.67 9.36
N ASP A 23 -6.21 -4.94 8.26
CA ASP A 23 -5.92 -3.49 8.24
C ASP A 23 -4.68 -3.06 9.05
N LYS A 24 -3.72 -3.98 9.16
CA LYS A 24 -2.39 -3.71 9.70
C LYS A 24 -1.43 -3.51 8.53
N ASP A 25 -1.04 -2.27 8.30
CA ASP A 25 0.00 -1.96 7.32
C ASP A 25 1.38 -2.15 7.97
N ASP A 26 1.89 -3.40 7.92
CA ASP A 26 3.22 -3.73 8.44
C ASP A 26 4.29 -3.55 7.37
N THR A 27 4.89 -2.36 7.34
CA THR A 27 5.95 -2.03 6.38
C THR A 27 7.20 -2.89 6.56
N LYS A 28 7.42 -3.50 7.73
CA LYS A 28 8.59 -4.36 7.96
C LYS A 28 8.54 -5.63 7.13
N LEU A 29 7.34 -6.20 6.94
CA LEU A 29 7.18 -7.39 6.10
C LEU A 29 7.54 -7.10 4.63
N LEU A 30 7.26 -5.88 4.14
CA LEU A 30 7.65 -5.46 2.80
C LEU A 30 9.18 -5.29 2.68
N ASP A 31 9.83 -4.76 3.71
CA ASP A 31 11.30 -4.68 3.76
C ASP A 31 11.95 -6.07 3.78
N GLU A 32 11.43 -6.97 4.63
CA GLU A 32 11.86 -8.37 4.72
C GLU A 32 11.71 -9.09 3.37
N ARG A 33 10.56 -8.90 2.69
CA ARG A 33 10.34 -9.41 1.34
C ARG A 33 11.40 -8.90 0.36
N GLY A 34 11.72 -7.61 0.42
CA GLY A 34 12.76 -7.00 -0.41
C GLY A 34 14.15 -7.62 -0.20
N ASP A 35 14.50 -7.94 1.05
CA ASP A 35 15.78 -8.59 1.36
C ASP A 35 15.83 -10.05 0.90
N VAL A 36 14.69 -10.76 0.90
CA VAL A 36 14.60 -12.11 0.30
C VAL A 36 14.81 -12.02 -1.21
N VAL A 37 14.19 -11.06 -1.89
CA VAL A 37 14.39 -10.84 -3.34
C VAL A 37 15.86 -10.58 -3.66
N LYS A 38 16.55 -9.74 -2.87
CA LYS A 38 17.99 -9.51 -3.04
C LYS A 38 18.80 -10.79 -2.93
N ARG A 39 18.46 -11.68 -1.98
CA ARG A 39 19.11 -12.99 -1.82
C ARG A 39 18.84 -13.92 -3.01
N ILE A 40 17.62 -13.91 -3.56
CA ILE A 40 17.27 -14.68 -4.76
C ILE A 40 18.08 -14.20 -5.97
N VAL A 41 18.10 -12.88 -6.22
CA VAL A 41 18.78 -12.28 -7.37
C VAL A 41 20.31 -12.40 -7.26
N SER A 42 20.86 -12.37 -6.04
CA SER A 42 22.30 -12.55 -5.80
C SER A 42 22.74 -14.01 -5.82
N SER A 43 21.83 -14.96 -6.05
CA SER A 43 22.19 -16.37 -6.16
C SER A 43 22.90 -16.64 -7.50
N ASN A 44 23.92 -17.50 -7.48
CA ASN A 44 24.63 -17.94 -8.70
C ASN A 44 23.83 -18.95 -9.55
N ILE A 45 22.50 -18.89 -9.48
CA ILE A 45 21.59 -19.81 -10.16
C ILE A 45 21.11 -19.16 -11.45
N ASP A 46 20.96 -19.97 -12.48
CA ASP A 46 20.50 -19.49 -13.77
C ASP A 46 19.09 -18.89 -13.67
N LYS A 47 18.87 -17.79 -14.39
CA LYS A 47 17.60 -17.07 -14.37
C LYS A 47 16.43 -17.94 -14.86
N SER A 48 16.65 -18.84 -15.81
CA SER A 48 15.61 -19.77 -16.25
C SER A 48 15.22 -20.77 -15.15
N GLU A 49 16.17 -21.18 -14.31
CA GLU A 49 15.89 -22.07 -13.19
C GLU A 49 15.12 -21.35 -12.09
N LEU A 50 15.48 -20.10 -11.79
CA LEU A 50 14.73 -19.24 -10.87
C LEU A 50 13.29 -19.02 -11.35
N ALA A 51 13.10 -18.75 -12.65
CA ALA A 51 11.78 -18.57 -13.25
C ALA A 51 10.90 -19.82 -13.11
N LYS A 52 11.48 -21.02 -13.35
CA LYS A 52 10.76 -22.29 -13.16
C LYS A 52 10.31 -22.47 -11.71
N ILE A 53 11.19 -22.23 -10.75
CA ILE A 53 10.83 -22.36 -9.31
C ILE A 53 9.70 -21.39 -8.97
N TYR A 54 9.77 -20.16 -9.46
CA TYR A 54 8.76 -19.13 -9.23
C TYR A 54 7.38 -19.53 -9.79
N GLU A 55 7.35 -20.07 -11.01
CA GLU A 55 6.14 -20.60 -11.65
C GLU A 55 5.61 -21.85 -10.94
N ASP A 56 6.48 -22.82 -10.64
CA ASP A 56 6.13 -24.08 -9.97
C ASP A 56 5.50 -23.82 -8.58
N MET A 57 5.97 -22.79 -7.88
CA MET A 57 5.46 -22.41 -6.56
C MET A 57 4.23 -21.48 -6.62
N ARG A 58 3.80 -21.10 -7.84
CA ARG A 58 2.69 -20.18 -8.14
C ARG A 58 2.80 -18.83 -7.43
N LEU A 59 4.02 -18.31 -7.34
CA LEU A 59 4.28 -17.06 -6.62
C LEU A 59 3.71 -15.83 -7.33
N LYS A 60 3.50 -15.94 -8.65
CA LYS A 60 2.80 -14.91 -9.42
C LYS A 60 1.40 -14.63 -8.88
N GLU A 61 0.64 -15.67 -8.54
CA GLU A 61 -0.73 -15.53 -8.04
C GLU A 61 -0.74 -14.76 -6.69
N LEU A 62 0.26 -15.01 -5.84
CA LEU A 62 0.44 -14.31 -4.56
C LEU A 62 0.85 -12.85 -4.76
N ASP A 63 1.78 -12.59 -5.67
CA ASP A 63 2.23 -11.24 -5.99
C ASP A 63 1.08 -10.40 -6.58
N ASP A 64 0.28 -11.00 -7.46
CA ASP A 64 -0.91 -10.37 -8.05
C ASP A 64 -1.97 -10.06 -6.97
N GLU A 65 -2.22 -10.97 -6.00
CA GLU A 65 -3.15 -10.73 -4.87
C GLU A 65 -2.66 -9.56 -3.99
N ILE A 66 -1.37 -9.50 -3.67
CA ILE A 66 -0.80 -8.39 -2.88
C ILE A 66 -0.98 -7.06 -3.62
N GLU A 67 -0.69 -7.03 -4.94
CA GLU A 67 -0.83 -5.82 -5.75
C GLU A 67 -2.28 -5.33 -5.79
N GLU A 68 -3.25 -6.24 -5.95
CA GLU A 68 -4.67 -5.90 -5.98
C GLU A 68 -5.13 -5.29 -4.65
N VAL A 69 -4.83 -5.95 -3.52
CA VAL A 69 -5.22 -5.46 -2.18
C VAL A 69 -4.60 -4.09 -1.89
N LEU A 70 -3.33 -3.89 -2.24
CA LEU A 70 -2.67 -2.59 -2.06
C LEU A 70 -3.33 -1.49 -2.90
N LYS A 71 -3.67 -1.78 -4.17
CA LYS A 71 -4.36 -0.81 -5.04
C LYS A 71 -5.72 -0.40 -4.47
N GLU A 72 -6.50 -1.37 -4.01
CA GLU A 72 -7.81 -1.10 -3.40
C GLU A 72 -7.68 -0.17 -2.19
N LYS A 73 -6.73 -0.46 -1.29
CA LYS A 73 -6.45 0.40 -0.13
C LYS A 73 -5.99 1.80 -0.53
N MET A 74 -5.07 1.91 -1.48
CA MET A 74 -4.62 3.21 -1.99
C MET A 74 -5.77 4.05 -2.53
N ASP A 75 -6.72 3.43 -3.22
CA ASP A 75 -7.87 4.14 -3.78
C ASP A 75 -8.89 4.55 -2.70
N LEU A 76 -9.07 3.75 -1.65
CA LEU A 76 -9.84 4.16 -0.46
C LEU A 76 -9.21 5.37 0.23
N VAL A 77 -7.91 5.33 0.49
CA VAL A 77 -7.16 6.45 1.11
C VAL A 77 -7.28 7.71 0.26
N LYS A 78 -7.13 7.62 -1.07
CA LYS A 78 -7.32 8.77 -1.97
C LYS A 78 -8.73 9.36 -1.87
N LYS A 79 -9.77 8.52 -1.78
CA LYS A 79 -11.16 8.98 -1.61
C LYS A 79 -11.33 9.74 -0.30
N ASP A 80 -10.75 9.23 0.79
CA ASP A 80 -10.87 9.86 2.10
C ASP A 80 -10.09 11.18 2.21
N ILE A 81 -8.90 11.27 1.60
CA ILE A 81 -8.16 12.53 1.45
C ILE A 81 -9.03 13.56 0.70
N LYS A 82 -9.68 13.17 -0.40
CA LYS A 82 -10.57 14.06 -1.15
C LYS A 82 -11.76 14.55 -0.31
N LYS A 83 -12.40 13.66 0.46
CA LYS A 83 -13.49 14.04 1.38
C LYS A 83 -13.02 15.05 2.43
N LEU A 84 -11.85 14.82 3.03
CA LEU A 84 -11.25 15.73 4.02
C LEU A 84 -10.93 17.10 3.41
N ALA A 85 -10.41 17.14 2.18
CA ALA A 85 -10.15 18.39 1.47
C ALA A 85 -11.43 19.21 1.23
N ILE A 86 -12.50 18.54 0.76
CA ILE A 86 -13.82 19.19 0.55
C ILE A 86 -14.37 19.72 1.88
N GLY A 87 -14.30 18.93 2.96
CA GLY A 87 -14.74 19.35 4.28
C GLY A 87 -13.96 20.58 4.80
N LYS A 88 -12.64 20.59 4.61
CA LYS A 88 -11.79 21.73 4.97
C LYS A 88 -12.16 22.99 4.20
N ASP A 89 -12.45 22.88 2.91
CA ASP A 89 -12.84 24.03 2.09
C ASP A 89 -14.23 24.54 2.43
N ALA A 90 -15.18 23.66 2.76
CA ALA A 90 -16.49 24.06 3.29
C ALA A 90 -16.35 24.85 4.61
N VAL A 91 -15.57 24.34 5.57
CA VAL A 91 -15.32 25.02 6.85
C VAL A 91 -14.69 26.40 6.63
N LYS A 92 -13.70 26.50 5.73
CA LYS A 92 -13.12 27.80 5.36
C LYS A 92 -14.15 28.75 4.75
N GLY A 93 -15.01 28.26 3.88
CA GLY A 93 -16.10 29.04 3.28
C GLY A 93 -17.04 29.61 4.34
N TYR A 94 -17.53 28.77 5.25
CA TYR A 94 -18.38 29.23 6.36
C TYR A 94 -17.67 30.23 7.28
N ALA A 95 -16.39 29.99 7.62
CA ALA A 95 -15.60 30.90 8.45
C ALA A 95 -15.36 32.26 7.77
N ALA A 96 -15.15 32.28 6.45
CA ALA A 96 -14.99 33.51 5.68
C ALA A 96 -16.30 34.32 5.65
N THR A 97 -17.44 33.67 5.42
CA THR A 97 -18.76 34.31 5.45
C THR A 97 -19.08 34.86 6.84
N ASN A 98 -18.81 34.12 7.91
CA ASN A 98 -19.02 34.58 9.29
C ASN A 98 -18.08 35.74 9.69
N ARG A 99 -16.83 35.78 9.21
CA ARG A 99 -15.92 36.92 9.43
C ARG A 99 -16.29 38.16 8.61
N SER A 100 -16.96 37.98 7.47
CA SER A 100 -17.46 39.09 6.66
C SER A 100 -18.72 39.76 7.23
N GLY A 101 -19.21 39.32 8.40
CA GLY A 101 -20.39 39.86 9.09
C GLY A 101 -20.33 41.34 9.52
N ASN A 102 -19.33 42.12 9.10
CA ASN A 102 -19.29 43.57 9.27
C ASN A 102 -19.53 44.37 7.96
N PHE A 103 -20.19 43.78 6.95
CA PHE A 103 -20.63 44.52 5.76
C PHE A 103 -21.79 45.50 6.04
N PHE A 104 -22.50 45.37 7.16
CA PHE A 104 -23.56 46.30 7.59
C PHE A 104 -23.15 47.22 8.75
N GLY A 105 -21.85 47.52 8.88
CA GLY A 105 -21.39 48.70 9.62
C GLY A 105 -21.75 49.98 8.87
N ALA A 106 -23.05 50.21 8.64
CA ALA A 106 -23.56 51.48 8.22
C ALA A 106 -23.15 52.50 9.29
N LYS A 107 -22.34 53.48 8.87
CA LYS A 107 -22.12 54.70 9.65
C LYS A 107 -23.49 55.26 10.03
N VAL A 108 -23.77 55.30 11.33
CA VAL A 108 -24.68 56.29 11.92
C VAL A 108 -23.81 57.46 12.36
#